data_AF-A0A522EVQ2-F1
#
_entry.id   AF-A0A522EVQ2-F1
#
_cell.length_a   1.000
_cell.length_b   1.000
_cell.length_c   1.000
_cell.angle_alpha   90.00
_cell.angle_beta   90.00
_cell.angle_gamma   90.00
#
_symmetry.space_group_name_H-M   'P 1'
#
loop_
_entity.id
_entity.type
_entity.pdbx_description
1 polymer ?
#
loop_
_entity_poly.entity_id
_entity_poly.type
_entity_poly.pdbx_seq_one_letter_code
_entity_poly.pdbx_strand_id
1 'polypeptide(L)' 'AKKKGRKIGICGQAPSDYPEFAEFLVECGIDSMSLNPDVAIKTLLIVAEKEKKMKR' A
#
# COMPACT_ATOMS: atom_id res chain seq x y z
N ALA A 1 4.11 11.38 -11.97
CA ALA A 1 2.64 11.22 -11.96
C ALA A 1 1.98 12.17 -10.97
N LYS A 2 2.31 12.13 -9.67
CA LYS A 2 1.75 13.04 -8.65
C LYS A 2 1.82 14.54 -8.95
N LYS A 3 2.97 15.05 -9.41
CA LYS A 3 3.11 16.47 -9.83
C LYS A 3 2.15 16.89 -10.96
N LYS A 4 1.57 15.91 -11.69
CA LYS A 4 0.59 16.10 -12.75
C LYS A 4 -0.83 15.68 -12.33
N GLY A 5 -1.09 15.51 -11.04
CA GLY A 5 -2.40 15.11 -10.49
C GLY A 5 -2.83 13.68 -10.86
N ARG A 6 -1.90 12.79 -11.24
CA ARG A 6 -2.21 11.40 -11.62
C ARG A 6 -2.00 10.45 -10.45
N LYS A 7 -3.01 9.62 -10.17
CA LYS A 7 -2.96 8.51 -9.21
C LYS A 7 -1.94 7.44 -9.65
N ILE A 8 -1.31 6.81 -8.68
CA ILE A 8 -0.31 5.75 -8.85
C ILE A 8 -0.82 4.52 -8.12
N GLY A 9 -0.97 3.42 -8.84
CA GLY A 9 -1.26 2.12 -8.25
C GLY A 9 -0.32 1.04 -8.77
N ILE A 10 -0.26 -0.08 -8.05
CA ILE A 10 0.53 -1.26 -8.42
C ILE A 10 -0.33 -2.52 -8.45
N CYS A 11 -0.03 -3.40 -9.39
CA CYS A 11 -0.52 -4.78 -9.43
C CYS A 11 0.66 -5.76 -9.38
N GLY A 12 0.43 -6.94 -8.82
CA GLY A 12 1.44 -7.99 -8.67
C GLY A 12 1.37 -8.64 -7.29
N GLN A 13 2.11 -9.73 -7.12
CA GLN A 13 2.08 -10.52 -5.89
C GLN A 13 2.94 -9.92 -4.76
N ALA A 14 3.92 -9.08 -5.08
CA ALA A 14 4.85 -8.52 -4.09
C ALA A 14 4.17 -7.88 -2.85
N PRO A 15 3.17 -6.99 -2.96
CA PRO A 15 2.51 -6.43 -1.77
C PRO A 15 1.58 -7.42 -1.05
N SER A 16 1.26 -8.57 -1.67
CA SER A 16 0.51 -9.66 -1.03
C SER A 16 1.44 -10.60 -0.25
N ASP A 17 2.61 -10.89 -0.82
CA ASP A 17 3.59 -11.83 -0.25
C ASP A 17 4.48 -11.16 0.81
N TYR A 18 4.78 -9.87 0.63
CA TYR A 18 5.73 -9.10 1.46
C TYR A 18 5.04 -7.88 2.09
N PRO A 19 4.52 -8.01 3.33
CA PRO A 19 3.96 -6.90 4.11
C PRO A 19 4.84 -5.64 4.19
N GLU A 20 6.15 -5.82 4.31
CA GLU A 20 7.14 -4.75 4.34
C GLU A 20 7.17 -3.96 3.03
N PHE A 21 6.87 -4.62 1.90
CA PHE A 21 6.76 -3.96 0.62
C PHE A 21 5.49 -3.11 0.54
N ALA A 22 4.37 -3.60 1.09
CA ALA A 22 3.15 -2.79 1.21
C ALA A 22 3.39 -1.55 2.09
N GLU A 23 4.08 -1.69 3.22
CA GLU A 23 4.46 -0.55 4.06
C GLU A 23 5.36 0.45 3.32
N PHE A 24 6.37 -0.03 2.59
CA PHE A 24 7.25 0.82 1.78
C PHE A 24 6.47 1.62 0.71
N LEU A 25 5.47 0.99 0.07
CA LEU A 25 4.62 1.66 -0.90
C LEU A 25 3.76 2.75 -0.24
N VAL A 26 3.26 2.53 0.98
CA VAL A 26 2.56 3.54 1.78
C VAL A 26 3.48 4.70 2.14
N GLU A 27 4.73 4.43 2.51
CA GLU A 27 5.75 5.47 2.75
C GLU A 27 6.00 6.33 1.50
N CYS A 28 6.08 5.71 0.33
CA CYS A 28 6.14 6.39 -0.97
C CYS A 28 4.84 7.16 -1.31
N GLY A 29 3.77 6.90 -0.57
CA GLY A 29 2.43 7.46 -0.73
C GLY A 29 1.70 6.92 -1.96
N ILE A 30 1.76 5.62 -2.21
CA ILE A 30 0.94 5.00 -3.26
C ILE A 30 -0.55 5.33 -3.06
N ASP A 31 -1.31 5.44 -4.15
CA ASP A 31 -2.74 5.73 -4.10
C ASP A 31 -3.61 4.46 -4.07
N SER A 32 -3.12 3.35 -4.65
CA SER A 32 -3.83 2.07 -4.62
C SER A 32 -2.91 0.85 -4.78
N MET A 33 -3.30 -0.28 -4.19
CA MET A 33 -2.64 -1.57 -4.35
C MET A 33 -3.69 -2.63 -4.71
N SER A 34 -3.38 -3.48 -5.69
CA SER A 34 -4.16 -4.69 -5.98
C SER A 34 -3.53 -5.86 -5.23
N LEU A 35 -4.33 -6.52 -4.39
CA LEU A 35 -3.89 -7.59 -3.51
C LEU A 35 -4.75 -8.84 -3.73
N ASN A 36 -4.24 -9.99 -3.32
CA ASN A 36 -5.05 -11.21 -3.29
C ASN A 36 -6.13 -11.09 -2.19
N PRO A 37 -7.35 -11.61 -2.42
CA PRO A 37 -8.47 -11.47 -1.47
C PRO A 37 -8.19 -12.02 -0.07
N ASP A 38 -7.41 -13.10 0.02
CA ASP A 38 -7.03 -13.78 1.25
C ASP A 38 -6.12 -12.95 2.15
N VAL A 39 -5.30 -12.06 1.58
CA VAL A 39 -4.39 -11.19 2.34
C VAL A 39 -4.86 -9.75 2.46
N ALA A 40 -5.88 -9.34 1.69
CA ALA A 40 -6.33 -7.95 1.60
C ALA A 40 -6.66 -7.33 2.97
N ILE A 41 -7.35 -8.07 3.85
CA ILE A 41 -7.71 -7.60 5.20
C ILE A 41 -6.47 -7.42 6.07
N LYS A 42 -5.54 -8.39 6.04
CA LYS A 42 -4.29 -8.32 6.80
C LYS A 42 -3.46 -7.11 6.37
N THR A 43 -3.29 -6.94 5.06
CA THR A 43 -2.54 -5.80 4.51
C THR A 43 -3.20 -4.48 4.84
N LEU A 44 -4.54 -4.39 4.83
CA LEU A 44 -5.26 -3.18 5.22
C LEU A 44 -4.99 -2.77 6.68
N LEU A 45 -4.93 -3.73 7.59
CA LEU A 45 -4.56 -3.46 8.99
C LEU A 45 -3.13 -2.94 9.12
N ILE A 46 -2.18 -3.54 8.40
CA ILE A 46 -0.78 -3.10 8.36
C ILE A 46 -0.67 -1.68 7.82
N VAL A 47 -1.36 -1.39 6.71
CA VAL A 47 -1.43 -0.05 6.10
C VAL A 47 -1.98 0.96 7.10
N ALA A 48 -3.10 0.66 7.76
CA ALA A 48 -3.71 1.56 8.74
C ALA A 48 -2.79 1.84 9.93
N GLU A 49 -2.09 0.82 10.46
CA GLU A 49 -1.08 1.02 11.50
C GLU A 49 0.08 1.88 11.03
N LYS A 50 0.54 1.67 9.79
CA LYS A 50 1.62 2.44 9.18
C LYS A 50 1.24 3.90 9.00
N GLU A 51 0.05 4.17 8.46
CA GLU A 51 -0.49 5.52 8.29
C GLU A 51 -0.60 6.24 9.64
N LYS A 52 -1.09 5.55 10.68
CA LYS A 52 -1.15 6.08 12.05
C LYS A 52 0.24 6.45 12.58
N LYS A 53 1.26 5.60 12.36
CA LYS A 53 2.65 5.88 12.75
C LYS A 53 3.22 7.08 11.99
N MET A 54 2.85 7.24 10.72
CA MET A 54 3.24 8.38 9.87
C MET A 54 2.48 9.67 10.18
N LYS A 55 1.50 9.65 11.10
CA LYS A 55 0.58 10.76 11.39
C LYS A 55 -0.18 11.23 10.15
N ARG A 56 -0.58 10.28 9.30
CA ARG A 56 -1.38 10.52 8.11
C ARG A 56 -2.86 10.32 8.38
#